data_AF-A0A356X575-F1
#
_entry.id   AF-A0A356X575-F1
#
_cell.length_a   1.000
_cell.length_b   1.000
_cell.length_c   1.000
_cell.angle_alpha   90.00
_cell.angle_beta   90.00
_cell.angle_gamma   90.00
#
_symmetry.space_group_name_H-M   'P 1'
#
loop_
_entity.id
_entity.type
_entity.pdbx_description
1 polymer ?
#
loop_
_entity_poly.entity_id
_entity_poly.type
_entity_poly.pdbx_seq_one_letter_code
_entity_poly.pdbx_strand_id
1 'polypeptide(L)'
;DKIISIDQSPIGRTPRSNPGTYTKVFDHIRRLFAELPESKIRGYDQGRFSFNVKGGRCEECNGDGVRKIEMNFLPDVYVTCETCLGKRYNRETLEIYYKSKNISDVLQMPIKEAAEFFDAQPSISRKLDTLVDVGLGYLTLGQSSTTLSGG
;
A
#
# COMPACT_ATOMS: atom_id res chain seq x y z
N ASP A 1 3.54 -31.92 -13.31
CA ASP A 1 4.03 -30.59 -13.72
C ASP A 1 2.99 -29.52 -13.49
N LYS A 2 3.37 -28.43 -12.81
CA LYS A 2 2.48 -27.30 -12.56
C LYS A 2 2.80 -26.24 -13.62
N ILE A 3 1.98 -26.15 -14.65
CA ILE A 3 2.09 -25.09 -15.65
C ILE A 3 1.67 -23.78 -14.96
N ILE A 4 2.58 -22.81 -14.88
CA ILE A 4 2.31 -21.47 -14.37
C ILE A 4 2.30 -20.54 -15.58
N SER A 5 1.13 -20.01 -15.92
CA SER A 5 0.99 -18.98 -16.96
C SER A 5 1.23 -17.63 -16.33
N ILE A 6 2.17 -16.87 -16.88
CA ILE A 6 2.39 -15.45 -16.55
C ILE A 6 1.87 -14.67 -17.75
N ASP A 7 0.88 -13.80 -17.53
CA ASP A 7 0.26 -12.98 -18.56
C ASP A 7 0.28 -11.50 -18.17
N GLN A 8 -0.21 -10.66 -19.08
CA GLN A 8 -0.27 -9.19 -18.93
C GLN A 8 -1.64 -8.72 -18.41
N SER A 9 -2.42 -9.64 -17.81
CA SER A 9 -3.70 -9.25 -17.22
C SER A 9 -3.47 -8.36 -15.99
N PRO A 10 -4.33 -7.36 -15.75
CA PRO A 10 -4.16 -6.47 -14.60
C PRO A 10 -4.14 -7.24 -13.28
N ILE A 11 -3.14 -6.99 -12.43
CA ILE A 11 -2.99 -7.63 -11.11
C ILE A 11 -4.12 -7.28 -10.12
N GLY A 12 -4.96 -6.30 -10.48
CA GLY A 12 -6.20 -6.00 -9.77
C GLY A 12 -7.04 -4.97 -10.51
N ARG A 13 -8.35 -4.99 -10.25
CA ARG A 13 -9.33 -4.09 -10.88
C ARG A 13 -9.74 -2.91 -10.00
N THR A 14 -9.11 -2.76 -8.83
CA THR A 14 -9.47 -1.73 -7.85
C THR A 14 -8.22 -1.01 -7.34
N PRO A 15 -8.35 0.25 -6.85
CA PRO A 15 -7.25 1.00 -6.25
C PRO A 15 -6.62 0.38 -4.98
N ARG A 16 -7.24 -0.67 -4.45
CA ARG A 16 -6.76 -1.43 -3.28
C ARG A 16 -5.70 -2.47 -3.63
N SER A 17 -5.67 -2.91 -4.88
CA SER A 17 -4.56 -3.73 -5.39
C SER A 17 -3.40 -2.80 -5.71
N ASN A 18 -2.21 -3.18 -5.27
CA ASN A 18 -0.95 -2.51 -5.53
C ASN A 18 0.21 -3.52 -5.36
N PRO A 19 1.45 -3.18 -5.75
CA PRO A 19 2.60 -4.07 -5.58
C PRO A 19 2.76 -4.59 -4.14
N GLY A 20 2.50 -3.74 -3.15
CA GLY A 20 2.57 -4.10 -1.73
C GLY A 20 1.58 -5.18 -1.30
N THR A 21 0.32 -5.10 -1.77
CA THR A 21 -0.74 -6.06 -1.43
C THR A 21 -0.67 -7.33 -2.26
N TYR A 22 -0.25 -7.23 -3.53
CA TYR A 22 -0.12 -8.38 -4.43
C TYR A 22 0.99 -9.33 -3.97
N THR A 23 2.16 -8.80 -3.62
CA THR A 23 3.29 -9.59 -3.10
C THR A 23 3.16 -9.99 -1.63
N LYS A 24 2.11 -9.52 -0.94
CA LYS A 24 1.90 -9.69 0.50
C LYS A 24 2.98 -9.06 1.39
N VAL A 25 3.91 -8.29 0.84
CA VAL A 25 4.91 -7.57 1.65
C VAL A 25 4.25 -6.57 2.59
N PHE A 26 3.11 -5.99 2.20
CA PHE A 26 2.38 -5.05 3.06
C PHE A 26 1.85 -5.69 4.34
N ASP A 27 1.60 -7.01 4.37
CA ASP A 27 1.19 -7.70 5.60
C ASP A 27 2.32 -7.73 6.64
N HIS A 28 3.57 -7.88 6.18
CA HIS A 28 4.75 -7.81 7.05
C HIS A 28 4.98 -6.38 7.57
N ILE A 29 4.80 -5.38 6.71
CA ILE A 29 4.91 -3.97 7.10
C ILE A 29 3.85 -3.61 8.15
N ARG A 30 2.58 -3.99 7.95
CA ARG A 30 1.52 -3.74 8.93
C ARG A 30 1.79 -4.40 10.28
N ARG A 31 2.33 -5.63 10.27
CA ARG A 31 2.74 -6.32 11.49
C ARG A 31 3.85 -5.56 12.21
N LEU A 32 4.87 -5.09 11.49
CA LEU A 32 5.94 -4.27 12.06
C LEU A 32 5.40 -3.01 12.72
N PHE A 33 4.50 -2.27 12.06
CA PHE A 33 3.87 -1.07 12.62
C PHE A 33 3.06 -1.35 13.89
N ALA A 34 2.40 -2.51 13.98
CA ALA A 34 1.68 -2.94 15.17
C ALA A 34 2.60 -3.36 16.34
N GLU A 35 3.87 -3.65 16.08
CA GLU A 35 4.87 -3.96 17.11
C GLU A 35 5.58 -2.72 17.68
N LEU A 36 5.33 -1.52 17.13
CA LEU A 36 5.93 -0.29 17.63
C LEU A 36 5.43 0.06 19.04
N PRO A 37 6.28 0.63 19.92
CA PRO A 37 5.88 0.98 21.29
C PRO A 37 4.63 1.86 21.36
N GLU A 38 4.54 2.89 20.52
CA GLU A 38 3.40 3.80 20.46
C GLU A 38 2.12 3.08 20.02
N SER A 39 2.24 2.14 19.08
CA SER A 39 1.13 1.29 18.65
C SER A 39 0.64 0.41 19.78
N LYS A 40 1.55 -0.23 20.53
CA LYS A 40 1.21 -1.08 21.67
C LYS A 40 0.50 -0.27 22.77
N ILE A 41 1.00 0.92 23.08
CA ILE A 41 0.39 1.80 24.09
C ILE A 41 -1.04 2.20 23.68
N ARG A 42 -1.27 2.47 22.39
CA ARG A 42 -2.60 2.83 21.85
C ARG A 42 -3.50 1.61 21.58
N GLY A 43 -3.02 0.39 21.81
CA GLY A 43 -3.75 -0.85 21.53
C GLY A 43 -3.99 -1.10 20.04
N TYR A 44 -3.13 -0.58 19.16
CA TYR A 44 -3.23 -0.77 17.71
C TYR A 44 -2.65 -2.12 17.29
N ASP A 45 -3.43 -2.86 16.52
CA ASP A 45 -3.02 -4.10 15.87
C ASP A 45 -2.68 -3.88 14.38
N GLN A 46 -2.31 -4.96 13.68
CA GLN A 46 -2.03 -4.90 12.24
C GLN A 46 -3.26 -4.48 11.40
N GLY A 47 -4.47 -4.61 11.97
CA GLY A 47 -5.72 -4.20 11.35
C GLY A 47 -5.84 -2.69 11.26
N ARG A 48 -5.38 -1.96 12.29
CA ARG A 48 -5.29 -0.49 12.27
C ARG A 48 -4.53 0.03 11.05
N PHE A 49 -3.45 -0.65 10.66
CA PHE A 49 -2.60 -0.25 9.53
C PHE A 49 -3.07 -0.81 8.18
N SER A 50 -4.26 -1.41 8.11
CA SER A 50 -4.85 -1.88 6.85
C SER A 50 -5.88 -0.87 6.33
N PHE A 51 -5.64 -0.33 5.12
CA PHE A 51 -6.61 0.52 4.44
C PHE A 51 -7.87 -0.25 3.98
N ASN A 52 -7.85 -1.59 4.03
CA ASN A 52 -8.98 -2.43 3.58
C ASN A 52 -10.05 -2.66 4.66
N VAL A 53 -9.76 -2.36 5.92
CA VAL A 53 -10.65 -2.65 7.06
C VAL A 53 -10.94 -1.37 7.85
N LYS A 54 -12.11 -1.32 8.48
CA LYS A 54 -12.49 -0.22 9.37
C LYS A 54 -11.53 -0.14 10.56
N GLY A 55 -11.31 1.08 11.06
CA GLY A 55 -10.49 1.34 12.24
C GLY A 55 -9.47 2.44 11.98
N GLY A 56 -8.47 2.18 11.14
CA GLY A 56 -7.42 3.16 10.82
C GLY A 56 -7.52 3.81 9.45
N ARG A 57 -8.29 3.23 8.52
CA ARG A 57 -8.50 3.81 7.18
C ARG A 57 -9.27 5.13 7.25
N CYS A 58 -9.19 5.91 6.18
CA CYS A 58 -10.08 7.05 5.96
C CYS A 58 -11.49 6.52 5.62
N GLU A 59 -12.49 6.85 6.43
CA GLU A 59 -13.86 6.37 6.21
C GLU A 59 -14.55 7.08 5.02
N GLU A 60 -14.18 8.33 4.70
CA GLU A 60 -14.75 9.07 3.56
C GLU A 60 -14.49 8.36 2.21
N CYS A 61 -13.26 7.91 1.98
CA CYS A 61 -12.89 7.17 0.77
C CYS A 61 -12.82 5.65 0.99
N ASN A 62 -13.27 5.15 2.15
CA ASN A 62 -13.17 3.74 2.52
C ASN A 62 -11.76 3.13 2.37
N GLY A 63 -10.71 3.95 2.52
CA GLY A 63 -9.31 3.56 2.37
C GLY A 63 -8.76 3.56 0.94
N ASP A 64 -9.54 3.92 -0.07
CA ASP A 64 -9.07 3.91 -1.46
C ASP A 64 -8.06 5.06 -1.72
N GLY A 65 -8.20 6.17 -0.98
CA GLY A 65 -7.43 7.40 -1.17
C GLY A 65 -7.95 8.27 -2.33
N VAL A 66 -8.87 7.73 -3.11
CA VAL A 66 -9.56 8.38 -4.22
C VAL A 66 -11.06 8.17 -4.09
N ARG A 67 -11.85 9.03 -4.73
CA ARG A 67 -13.29 8.85 -4.95
C ARG A 67 -13.52 8.63 -6.43
N LYS A 68 -14.34 7.63 -6.73
CA LYS A 68 -14.79 7.33 -8.09
C LYS A 68 -15.97 8.25 -8.42
N ILE A 69 -15.86 8.99 -9.52
CA ILE A 69 -16.97 9.77 -10.09
C ILE A 69 -17.46 9.01 -11.30
N GLU A 70 -18.70 8.54 -11.21
CA GLU A 70 -19.35 7.83 -12.31
C GLU A 70 -19.85 8.80 -13.36
N MET A 71 -19.52 8.52 -14.61
CA MET A 71 -19.86 9.35 -15.75
C MET A 71 -20.76 8.55 -16.70
N ASN A 72 -21.86 9.14 -17.16
CA ASN A 72 -22.84 8.40 -17.97
C ASN A 72 -22.32 7.94 -19.35
N PHE A 73 -21.34 8.66 -19.91
CA PHE A 73 -20.89 8.46 -21.30
C PHE A 73 -19.36 8.40 -21.45
N LEU A 74 -18.62 8.65 -20.36
CA LEU A 74 -17.17 8.68 -20.35
C LEU A 74 -16.66 7.65 -19.34
N PRO A 75 -15.39 7.21 -19.46
CA PRO A 75 -14.78 6.39 -18.43
C PRO A 75 -14.85 7.09 -17.07
N ASP A 76 -15.07 6.29 -16.02
CA ASP A 76 -15.11 6.77 -14.65
C ASP A 76 -13.80 7.48 -14.28
N VAL A 77 -13.90 8.58 -13.56
CA VAL A 77 -12.76 9.39 -13.14
C VAL A 77 -12.48 9.16 -11.66
N TYR A 78 -11.20 9.03 -11.31
CA TYR A 78 -10.76 8.94 -9.92
C TYR A 78 -10.20 10.30 -9.48
N VAL A 79 -10.82 10.89 -8.47
CA VAL A 79 -10.39 12.15 -7.86
C VAL A 79 -9.79 11.88 -6.50
N THR A 80 -8.68 12.52 -6.16
CA THR A 80 -8.05 12.40 -4.84
C THR A 80 -9.06 12.74 -3.73
N CYS A 81 -9.12 11.91 -2.69
CA CYS A 81 -10.00 12.16 -1.55
C CYS A 81 -9.56 13.43 -0.82
N GLU A 82 -10.46 14.41 -0.68
CA GLU A 82 -10.20 15.70 -0.05
C GLU A 82 -9.92 15.58 1.47
N THR A 83 -10.52 14.59 2.13
CA THR A 83 -10.36 14.39 3.59
C THR A 83 -8.98 13.85 3.97
N CYS A 84 -8.48 12.85 3.25
CA CYS A 84 -7.17 12.24 3.55
C CYS A 84 -6.06 12.68 2.61
N LEU A 85 -6.37 13.49 1.58
CA LEU A 85 -5.43 13.96 0.57
C LEU A 85 -4.65 12.81 -0.09
N GLY A 86 -5.34 11.70 -0.37
CA GLY A 86 -4.73 10.49 -0.96
C GLY A 86 -3.99 9.58 0.02
N LYS A 87 -3.88 9.94 1.31
CA LYS A 87 -3.13 9.18 2.31
C LYS A 87 -3.79 7.88 2.76
N ARG A 88 -5.05 7.62 2.39
CA ARG A 88 -5.84 6.39 2.70
C ARG A 88 -6.16 6.15 4.18
N TYR A 89 -5.53 6.82 5.12
CA TYR A 89 -5.69 6.63 6.57
C TYR A 89 -6.26 7.87 7.27
N ASN A 90 -6.81 7.67 8.46
CA ASN A 90 -7.16 8.76 9.37
C ASN A 90 -5.91 9.33 10.07
N ARG A 91 -6.07 10.52 10.65
CA ARG A 91 -4.96 11.28 11.24
C ARG A 91 -4.27 10.49 12.36
N GLU A 92 -5.03 9.84 13.23
CA GLU A 92 -4.51 9.12 14.40
C GLU A 92 -3.63 7.94 14.00
N THR A 93 -3.91 7.30 12.86
CA THR A 93 -3.07 6.21 12.32
C THR A 93 -1.77 6.75 11.71
N LEU A 94 -1.81 7.96 11.14
CA LEU A 94 -0.64 8.62 10.55
C LEU A 94 0.31 9.23 11.58
N GLU A 95 -0.06 9.23 12.86
CA GLU A 95 0.82 9.63 13.97
C GLU A 95 1.81 8.55 14.40
N ILE A 96 1.69 7.33 13.87
CA ILE A 96 2.62 6.24 14.14
C ILE A 96 3.74 6.26 13.11
N TYR A 97 4.99 6.37 13.58
CA TYR A 97 6.17 6.47 12.73
C TYR A 97 7.13 5.32 12.98
N TYR A 98 7.65 4.75 11.89
CA TYR A 98 8.84 3.89 11.90
C TYR A 98 9.95 4.65 11.17
N LYS A 99 11.12 4.82 11.81
CA LYS A 99 12.25 5.61 11.24
C LYS A 99 11.79 6.94 10.60
N SER A 100 10.97 7.71 11.31
CA SER A 100 10.41 9.01 10.86
C SER A 100 9.45 8.96 9.66
N LYS A 101 8.94 7.78 9.29
CA LYS A 101 7.97 7.60 8.20
C LYS A 101 6.71 6.92 8.73
N ASN A 102 5.54 7.49 8.45
CA ASN A 102 4.28 6.84 8.76
C ASN A 102 3.92 5.80 7.68
N ILE A 103 2.84 5.04 7.91
CA ILE A 103 2.42 3.96 7.00
C ILE A 103 2.06 4.45 5.59
N SER A 104 1.52 5.68 5.45
CA SER A 104 1.23 6.28 4.15
C SER A 104 2.51 6.70 3.43
N ASP A 105 3.51 7.22 4.16
CA ASP A 105 4.79 7.59 3.57
C ASP A 105 5.48 6.33 3.00
N VAL A 106 5.42 5.21 3.72
CA VAL A 106 5.93 3.91 3.25
C VAL A 106 5.23 3.46 1.97
N LEU A 107 3.91 3.63 1.87
CA LEU A 107 3.18 3.30 0.63
C LEU A 107 3.55 4.22 -0.55
N GLN A 108 4.08 5.41 -0.29
CA GLN A 108 4.50 6.36 -1.33
C GLN A 108 5.98 6.21 -1.74
N MET A 109 6.77 5.40 -1.02
CA MET A 109 8.16 5.15 -1.36
C MET A 109 8.27 4.34 -2.66
N PRO A 110 9.22 4.68 -3.54
CA PRO A 110 9.72 3.77 -4.56
C PRO A 110 10.14 2.44 -3.93
N ILE A 111 9.87 1.33 -4.60
CA ILE A 111 10.18 -0.02 -4.10
C ILE A 111 11.67 -0.17 -3.79
N LYS A 112 12.55 0.43 -4.60
CA LYS A 112 13.99 0.43 -4.35
C LYS A 112 14.36 1.14 -3.03
N GLU A 113 13.80 2.33 -2.79
CA GLU A 113 14.01 3.07 -1.53
C GLU A 113 13.45 2.28 -0.34
N ALA A 114 12.28 1.65 -0.51
CA ALA A 114 11.68 0.82 0.52
C ALA A 114 12.53 -0.41 0.88
N ALA A 115 13.19 -1.03 -0.11
CA ALA A 115 14.09 -2.16 0.11
C ALA A 115 15.27 -1.77 1.02
N GLU A 116 15.89 -0.63 0.73
CA GLU A 116 16.98 -0.04 1.53
C GLU A 116 16.47 0.38 2.93
N PHE A 117 15.30 1.00 3.00
CA PHE A 117 14.69 1.47 4.25
C PHE A 117 14.39 0.32 5.25
N PHE A 118 14.00 -0.84 4.72
CA PHE A 118 13.70 -2.05 5.49
C PHE A 118 14.83 -3.09 5.50
N ASP A 119 16.09 -2.71 5.26
CA ASP A 119 17.25 -3.62 5.22
C ASP A 119 17.34 -4.55 6.46
N ALA A 120 17.10 -4.00 7.64
CA ALA A 120 17.14 -4.66 8.94
C ALA A 120 15.93 -5.58 9.19
N GLN A 121 14.99 -5.64 8.23
CA GLN A 121 13.81 -6.52 8.27
C GLN A 121 13.81 -7.49 7.08
N PRO A 122 14.55 -8.62 7.17
CA PRO A 122 14.72 -9.57 6.07
C PRO A 122 13.42 -10.13 5.49
N SER A 123 12.36 -10.21 6.30
CA SER A 123 11.04 -10.69 5.84
C SER A 123 10.33 -9.71 4.89
N ILE A 124 10.75 -8.44 4.92
CA ILE A 124 10.28 -7.34 4.07
C ILE A 124 11.28 -7.13 2.93
N SER A 125 12.54 -6.82 3.23
CA SER A 125 13.55 -6.47 2.23
C SER A 125 13.70 -7.52 1.14
N ARG A 126 13.80 -8.81 1.47
CA ARG A 126 13.92 -9.88 0.45
C ARG A 126 12.78 -9.91 -0.58
N LYS A 127 11.55 -9.57 -0.17
CA LYS A 127 10.41 -9.50 -1.10
C LYS A 127 10.50 -8.26 -1.99
N LEU A 128 11.00 -7.16 -1.45
CA LEU A 128 11.23 -5.93 -2.19
C LEU A 128 12.39 -6.08 -3.17
N ASP A 129 13.48 -6.74 -2.76
CA ASP A 129 14.62 -7.05 -3.62
C ASP A 129 14.18 -7.85 -4.85
N THR A 130 13.29 -8.83 -4.69
CA THR A 130 12.72 -9.57 -5.83
C THR A 130 12.00 -8.64 -6.83
N LEU A 131 11.28 -7.63 -6.35
CA LEU A 131 10.62 -6.64 -7.21
C LEU A 131 11.64 -5.69 -7.87
N VAL A 132 12.72 -5.35 -7.18
CA VAL A 132 13.82 -4.55 -7.75
C VAL A 132 14.53 -5.33 -8.85
N ASP A 133 14.82 -6.62 -8.64
CA ASP A 133 15.54 -7.48 -9.58
C ASP A 133 14.79 -7.68 -10.90
N VAL A 134 13.45 -7.71 -10.87
CA VAL A 134 12.62 -7.76 -12.07
C VAL A 134 12.41 -6.38 -12.74
N GLY A 135 13.03 -5.33 -12.21
CA GLY A 135 13.02 -3.98 -12.80
C GLY A 135 11.90 -3.07 -12.30
N LEU A 136 11.11 -3.45 -11.30
CA LEU A 136 9.99 -2.67 -10.79
C LEU A 136 10.37 -1.66 -9.69
N GLY A 137 11.67 -1.47 -9.42
CA GLY A 137 12.17 -0.64 -8.32
C GLY A 137 11.73 0.83 -8.35
N TYR A 138 11.32 1.35 -9.52
CA TYR A 138 10.86 2.72 -9.70
C TYR A 138 9.39 2.94 -9.34
N LEU A 139 8.58 1.87 -9.30
CA LEU A 139 7.17 1.97 -8.89
C LEU A 139 7.09 2.21 -7.40
N THR A 140 6.03 2.88 -6.95
CA THR A 140 5.77 3.02 -5.50
C THR A 140 5.03 1.81 -4.96
N LEU A 141 5.26 1.47 -3.68
CA LEU A 141 4.62 0.30 -3.05
C LEU A 141 3.09 0.33 -3.11
N GLY A 142 2.52 1.51 -2.97
CA GLY A 142 1.08 1.76 -2.93
C GLY A 142 0.49 2.21 -4.27
N GLN A 143 1.24 2.16 -5.38
CA GLN A 143 0.74 2.52 -6.71
C GLN A 143 -0.45 1.63 -7.08
N SER A 144 -1.57 2.26 -7.46
CA SER A 144 -2.79 1.54 -7.83
C SER A 144 -2.54 0.61 -9.01
N SER A 145 -2.99 -0.63 -8.92
CA SER A 145 -2.94 -1.58 -10.03
C SER A 145 -3.70 -1.12 -11.27
N THR A 146 -4.71 -0.25 -11.09
CA THR A 146 -5.46 0.33 -12.21
C THR A 146 -4.66 1.33 -13.05
N THR A 147 -3.50 1.78 -12.55
CA THR A 147 -2.61 2.71 -13.25
C THR A 147 -1.30 2.05 -13.68
N LEU A 148 -1.17 0.74 -13.49
CA LEU A 148 -0.01 -0.03 -13.97
C LEU A 148 -0.23 -0.41 -15.44
N SER A 149 0.84 -0.31 -16.23
CA SER A 149 0.90 -0.93 -17.56
C SER A 149 0.92 -2.45 -17.43
N GLY A 150 0.45 -3.17 -18.44
CA GLY A 150 0.46 -4.65 -18.43
C GLY A 150 1.83 -5.31 -18.61
N GLY A 151 2.90 -4.54 -18.75
CA GLY A 151 4.26 -5.05 -18.97
C GLY A 151 4.84 -5.85 -17.80
#